data_AF-A0A364NJ06-F1
#
_entry.id   AF-A0A364NJ06-F1
#
_cell.length_a   1.000
_cell.length_b   1.000
_cell.length_c   1.000
_cell.angle_alpha   90.00
_cell.angle_beta   90.00
_cell.angle_gamma   90.00
#
_symmetry.space_group_name_H-M   'P 1'
#
loop_
_entity.id
_entity.type
_entity.pdbx_description
1 polymer ?
#
loop_
_entity_poly.entity_id
_entity_poly.type
_entity_poly.pdbx_seq_one_letter_code
_entity_poly.pdbx_strand_id
1 'polypeptide(L)'
;MQEKEIRLLFKAGVFESCQAIPVSMSRGWTLKFITKDKEVITLNLQRANSEREFKSLDGASAVAKRIGFDWLNVQIGELQWREKVS
;
A
#
# COMPACT_ATOMS: atom_id res chain seq x y z
N MET A 1 8.69 5.06 3.03
CA MET A 1 9.04 4.33 4.28
C MET A 1 9.28 2.84 4.00
N GLN A 2 10.10 2.13 4.78
CA GLN A 2 10.36 0.69 4.55
C GLN A 2 9.27 -0.23 5.14
N GLU A 3 9.11 -1.44 4.59
CA GLU A 3 8.10 -2.43 5.01
C GLU A 3 8.14 -2.73 6.52
N LYS A 4 9.33 -2.76 7.13
CA LYS A 4 9.49 -2.98 8.58
C LYS A 4 8.89 -1.86 9.41
N GLU A 5 9.13 -0.61 9.02
CA GLU A 5 8.63 0.58 9.71
C GLU A 5 7.11 0.68 9.56
N ILE A 6 6.58 0.43 8.36
CA ILE A 6 5.14 0.39 8.12
C ILE A 6 4.48 -0.71 8.96
N ARG A 7 5.11 -1.88 9.10
CA ARG A 7 4.58 -2.93 9.97
C ARG A 7 4.57 -2.54 11.45
N LEU A 8 5.54 -1.75 11.92
CA LEU A 8 5.55 -1.22 13.28
C LEU A 8 4.40 -0.22 13.50
N LEU A 9 4.22 0.72 12.58
CA LEU A 9 3.12 1.69 12.64
C LEU A 9 1.74 1.03 12.54
N PHE A 10 1.62 -0.02 11.73
CA PHE A 10 0.39 -0.83 11.65
C PHE A 10 0.05 -1.45 12.99
N LYS A 11 1.03 -2.11 13.65
CA LYS A 11 0.84 -2.69 14.98
C LYS A 11 0.51 -1.65 16.07
N ALA A 12 1.00 -0.43 15.91
CA ALA A 12 0.66 0.70 16.78
C ALA A 12 -0.74 1.30 16.49
N GLY A 13 -1.45 0.80 15.47
CA GLY A 13 -2.80 1.26 15.13
C GLY A 13 -2.85 2.65 14.47
N VAL A 14 -1.74 3.07 13.84
CA VAL A 14 -1.61 4.39 13.20
C VAL A 14 -2.40 4.48 11.90
N PHE A 15 -2.50 3.38 11.16
CA PHE A 15 -3.17 3.34 9.86
C PHE A 15 -4.68 3.14 9.98
N GLU A 16 -5.41 3.88 9.15
CA GLU A 16 -6.83 3.68 8.91
C GLU A 16 -7.06 2.71 7.75
N SER A 17 -6.30 2.84 6.65
CA SER A 17 -6.47 1.98 5.48
C SER A 17 -5.21 1.85 4.62
N CYS A 18 -5.22 0.84 3.74
CA CYS A 18 -4.22 0.62 2.71
C CYS A 18 -4.87 0.69 1.34
N GLN A 19 -4.20 1.36 0.39
CA GLN A 19 -4.67 1.55 -0.97
C GLN A 19 -3.63 1.11 -2.00
N ALA A 20 -4.07 0.38 -3.01
CA ALA A 20 -3.30 0.09 -4.22
C ALA A 20 -3.76 0.99 -5.37
N ILE A 21 -2.81 1.69 -5.98
CA ILE A 21 -3.06 2.66 -7.06
C ILE A 21 -2.10 2.33 -8.22
N PRO A 22 -2.54 2.40 -9.48
CA PRO A 22 -1.66 2.24 -10.63
C PRO A 22 -0.65 3.40 -10.68
N VAL A 23 0.58 3.08 -11.04
CA VAL A 23 1.64 4.07 -11.24
C VAL A 23 1.47 4.69 -12.63
N SER A 24 1.37 6.01 -12.70
CA SER A 24 1.25 6.71 -13.99
C SER A 24 2.44 6.39 -14.90
N MET A 25 2.16 6.12 -16.18
CA MET A 25 3.15 5.75 -17.22
C MET A 25 3.79 4.36 -17.09
N SER A 26 3.52 3.59 -16.03
CA SER A 26 3.98 2.20 -15.90
C SER A 26 2.80 1.24 -15.77
N ARG A 27 2.98 -0.04 -16.16
CA ARG A 27 1.98 -1.10 -15.90
C ARG A 27 2.07 -1.61 -14.45
N GLY A 28 2.46 -0.74 -13.53
CA GLY A 28 2.78 -1.07 -12.15
C GLY A 28 1.75 -0.54 -11.16
N TRP A 29 1.91 -0.97 -9.91
CA TRP A 29 1.08 -0.62 -8.77
C TRP A 29 1.95 -0.08 -7.64
N THR A 30 1.43 0.85 -6.85
CA THR A 30 2.07 1.33 -5.62
C THR A 30 1.12 1.16 -4.44
N LEU A 31 1.67 1.05 -3.24
CA LEU A 31 0.91 1.01 -2.00
C LEU A 31 1.00 2.34 -1.27
N LYS A 32 -0.17 2.90 -0.96
CA LYS A 32 -0.34 4.05 -0.09
C LYS A 32 -1.03 3.63 1.19
N PHE A 33 -0.58 4.16 2.32
CA PHE A 33 -1.14 3.89 3.64
C PHE A 33 -1.68 5.20 4.19
N ILE A 34 -2.96 5.20 4.51
CA ILE A 34 -3.65 6.37 5.04
C ILE A 34 -3.64 6.26 6.56
N THR A 35 -3.07 7.25 7.23
CA THR A 35 -3.12 7.35 8.70
C THR A 35 -4.48 7.88 9.16
N LYS A 36 -4.80 7.68 10.44
CA LYS A 36 -6.02 8.25 11.04
C LYS A 36 -6.07 9.78 10.97
N ASP A 37 -4.90 10.42 10.86
CA ASP A 37 -4.74 11.88 10.69
C ASP A 37 -4.83 12.31 9.20
N LYS A 38 -5.23 11.39 8.31
CA LYS A 38 -5.35 11.58 6.86
C LYS A 38 -4.03 11.86 6.13
N GLU A 39 -2.90 11.56 6.76
CA GLU A 39 -1.61 11.59 6.08
C GLU A 39 -1.43 10.36 5.20
N VAL A 40 -0.72 10.54 4.08
CA VAL A 40 -0.46 9.48 3.11
C VAL A 40 1.01 9.09 3.19
N ILE A 41 1.26 7.86 3.64
CA ILE A 41 2.59 7.27 3.68
C ILE A 41 2.76 6.32 2.49
N THR A 42 3.88 6.40 1.79
CA THR A 42 4.21 5.52 0.67
C THR A 42 5.27 4.49 1.05
N LEU A 43 5.17 3.31 0.45
CA LEU A 43 6.20 2.27 0.58
C LEU A 43 7.38 2.62 -0.33
N ASN A 44 8.60 2.62 0.20
CA ASN A 44 9.81 2.88 -0.58
C ASN A 44 10.54 1.58 -0.90
N LEU A 45 11.35 1.60 -1.95
CA LEU A 45 12.36 0.57 -2.20
C LEU A 45 13.39 0.55 -1.05
N GLN A 46 13.91 -0.63 -0.71
CA GLN A 46 14.86 -0.77 0.40
C GLN A 46 16.23 -0.12 0.12
N ARG A 47 16.61 0.01 -1.16
CA ARG A 47 17.92 0.53 -1.59
C ARG A 47 17.85 1.84 -2.35
N ALA A 48 16.65 2.32 -2.66
CA ALA A 48 16.43 3.55 -3.39
C ALA A 48 15.32 4.32 -2.67
N ASN A 49 15.47 5.63 -2.53
CA ASN A 49 14.47 6.46 -1.86
C ASN A 49 13.23 6.73 -2.75
N SER A 50 13.01 5.90 -3.77
CA SER A 50 11.86 5.94 -4.66
C SER A 50 10.73 5.03 -4.15
N GLU A 51 9.51 5.35 -4.58
CA GLU A 51 8.33 4.54 -4.29
C GLU A 51 8.50 3.10 -4.81
N ARG A 52 8.00 2.15 -4.05
CA ARG A 52 8.03 0.73 -4.41
C ARG A 52 6.93 0.45 -5.41
N GLU A 53 7.35 0.17 -6.63
CA GLU A 53 6.47 -0.30 -7.68
C GLU A 53 6.36 -1.82 -7.68
N PHE A 54 5.14 -2.31 -7.82
CA PHE A 54 4.78 -3.71 -7.98
C PHE A 54 4.36 -3.96 -9.43
N LYS A 55 4.78 -5.08 -10.02
CA LYS A 55 4.40 -5.44 -11.40
C LYS A 55 2.94 -5.85 -11.54
N SER A 56 2.28 -6.23 -10.46
CA SER A 56 0.89 -6.68 -10.44
C SER A 56 0.21 -6.28 -9.14
N LEU A 57 -1.12 -6.22 -9.17
CA LEU A 57 -1.96 -6.01 -8.00
C LEU A 57 -1.72 -7.11 -6.96
N ASP A 58 -1.61 -8.38 -7.39
CA ASP A 58 -1.32 -9.50 -6.48
C ASP A 58 -0.03 -9.31 -5.69
N GLY A 59 1.00 -8.75 -6.31
CA GLY A 59 2.27 -8.43 -5.65
C GLY A 59 2.12 -7.37 -4.56
N ALA A 60 1.26 -6.37 -4.81
CA ALA A 60 0.92 -5.36 -3.82
C ALA A 60 0.04 -5.96 -2.70
N SER A 61 -0.99 -6.74 -3.05
CA SER A 61 -1.87 -7.44 -2.11
C SER A 61 -1.11 -8.37 -1.17
N ALA A 62 -0.12 -9.11 -1.68
CA ALA A 62 0.73 -9.98 -0.87
C ALA A 62 1.53 -9.20 0.19
N VAL A 63 1.97 -7.97 -0.13
CA VAL A 63 2.67 -7.11 0.84
C VAL A 63 1.69 -6.52 1.86
N ALA A 64 0.52 -6.05 1.44
CA ALA A 64 -0.51 -5.58 2.35
C ALA A 64 -0.91 -6.66 3.38
N LYS A 65 -1.12 -7.90 2.92
CA LYS A 65 -1.35 -9.07 3.77
C LYS A 65 -0.22 -9.30 4.77
N ARG A 66 1.04 -9.22 4.32
CA ARG A 66 2.21 -9.46 5.18
C ARG A 66 2.38 -8.38 6.25
N ILE A 67 1.99 -7.14 5.95
CA ILE A 67 1.97 -6.05 6.93
C ILE A 67 0.89 -6.32 7.99
N GLY A 68 -0.26 -6.84 7.57
CA GLY A 68 -1.34 -7.29 8.45
C GLY A 68 -2.72 -6.70 8.12
N PHE A 69 -2.86 -6.01 6.99
CA PHE A 69 -4.16 -5.50 6.56
C PHE A 69 -5.07 -6.65 6.12
N ASP A 70 -6.35 -6.58 6.49
CA ASP A 70 -7.38 -7.54 6.03
C ASP A 70 -8.00 -7.15 4.69
N TRP A 71 -7.98 -5.86 4.38
CA TRP A 71 -8.59 -5.27 3.20
C TRP A 71 -7.60 -4.36 2.48
N LEU A 72 -7.64 -4.42 1.15
CA LEU A 72 -6.93 -3.51 0.25
C LEU A 72 -7.96 -2.72 -0.55
N ASN A 73 -7.93 -1.40 -0.45
CA ASN A 73 -8.70 -0.55 -1.34
C ASN A 73 -7.96 -0.45 -2.67
N VAL A 74 -8.60 -0.76 -3.78
CA VAL A 74 -7.98 -0.64 -5.10
C VAL A 74 -8.64 0.51 -5.83
N GLN A 75 -7.84 1.42 -6.37
CA GLN A 75 -8.31 2.59 -7.09
C GLN A 75 -7.65 2.67 -8.46
N ILE A 76 -8.45 2.73 -9.52
CA ILE A 76 -8.01 2.96 -10.90
C ILE A 76 -8.85 4.10 -11.48
N GLY A 77 -8.29 5.31 -11.58
CA GLY A 77 -9.06 6.49 -11.98
C GLY A 77 -10.23 6.73 -11.03
N GLU A 78 -11.45 6.67 -11.56
CA GLU A 78 -12.71 6.77 -10.79
C GLU A 78 -13.21 5.41 -10.27
N LEU A 79 -12.66 4.29 -10.76
CA LEU A 79 -13.04 2.96 -10.29
C LEU A 79 -12.42 2.71 -8.91
N GLN A 80 -13.24 2.35 -7.92
CA GLN A 80 -12.80 1.98 -6.58
C GLN A 80 -13.51 0.71 -6.10
N TRP A 81 -12.76 -0.24 -5.57
CA TRP A 81 -13.31 -1.41 -4.89
C TRP A 81 -12.44 -1.84 -3.71
N ARG A 82 -12.92 -2.80 -2.93
CA ARG A 82 -12.16 -3.40 -1.82
C ARG A 82 -11.91 -4.88 -2.07
N GLU A 83 -10.67 -5.30 -1.95
CA GLU A 83 -10.27 -6.71 -2.00
C GLU A 83 -9.95 -7.21 -0.60
N LYS A 84 -10.49 -8.37 -0.25
CA LYS A 84 -10.10 -9.08 0.97
C LYS A 84 -8.77 -9.77 0.71
N VAL A 85 -7.77 -9.50 1.55
CA VAL A 85 -6.41 -10.04 1.39
C VAL A 85 -6.01 -11.02 2.50
N SER A 86 -6.80 -11.12 3.58
CA SER A 86 -6.60 -12.04 4.72
C SER A 86 -7.44 -13.30 4.59
#